data_AF-A0A382WUQ3-F1
#
_entry.id   AF-A0A382WUQ3-F1
#
_cell.length_a   1.000
_cell.length_b   1.000
_cell.length_c   1.000
_cell.angle_alpha   90.00
_cell.angle_beta   90.00
_cell.angle_gamma   90.00
#
_symmetry.space_group_name_H-M   'P 1'
#
loop_
_entity.id
_entity.type
_entity.pdbx_description
1 polymer ?
#
loop_
_entity_poly.entity_id
_entity_poly.type
_entity_poly.pdbx_seq_one_letter_code
_entity_poly.pdbx_strand_id
1 'polypeptide(L)'
;MKKRFFSILLATLFLQNISSQKIENTVEIDKEINLEAIEIISSPRIELPFSENSRTIQVITKEEIKSSPATNVSELLQQIAGVDIRRRGVSGIQAD
;
A
#
# COMPACT_ATOMS: atom_id res chain seq x y z
N MET A 1 6.44 -58.03 16.06
CA MET A 1 7.12 -57.08 15.14
C MET A 1 6.19 -56.49 14.07
N LYS A 2 5.40 -57.29 13.33
CA LYS A 2 4.64 -56.83 12.15
C LYS A 2 3.75 -55.59 12.35
N LYS A 3 3.03 -55.47 13.49
CA LYS A 3 2.16 -54.31 13.79
C LYS A 3 2.93 -52.99 14.05
N ARG A 4 4.14 -53.07 14.62
CA ARG A 4 5.02 -51.91 14.85
C ARG A 4 5.66 -51.41 13.56
N PHE A 5 5.99 -52.33 12.64
CA PHE A 5 6.45 -51.97 11.30
C PHE A 5 5.35 -51.31 10.47
N PHE A 6 4.11 -51.81 10.58
CA PHE A 6 2.97 -51.20 9.90
C PHE A 6 2.67 -49.78 10.39
N SER A 7 2.78 -49.52 11.70
CA SER A 7 2.57 -48.16 12.23
C SER A 7 3.67 -47.18 11.83
N ILE A 8 4.92 -47.64 11.73
CA ILE A 8 6.04 -46.81 11.25
C ILE A 8 5.85 -46.47 9.77
N LEU A 9 5.45 -47.45 8.95
CA LEU A 9 5.15 -47.24 7.53
C LEU A 9 4.01 -46.23 7.33
N LEU A 10 2.95 -46.34 8.13
CA LEU A 10 1.80 -45.43 8.05
C LEU A 10 2.18 -44.00 8.51
N ALA A 11 3.00 -43.87 9.54
CA ALA A 11 3.51 -42.57 9.99
C ALA A 11 4.39 -41.91 8.91
N THR A 12 5.27 -42.66 8.25
CA THR A 12 6.10 -42.12 7.17
C THR A 12 5.29 -41.65 5.96
N LEU A 13 4.15 -42.29 5.68
CA LEU A 13 3.25 -41.89 4.60
C LEU A 13 2.53 -40.57 4.91
N PHE A 14 2.16 -40.35 6.18
CA PHE A 14 1.54 -39.09 6.61
C PHE A 14 2.53 -37.91 6.59
N LEU A 15 3.80 -38.12 6.92
CA LEU A 15 4.81 -37.06 6.89
C LEU A 15 5.06 -36.51 5.48
N GLN A 16 4.96 -37.34 4.43
CA GLN A 16 5.16 -36.89 3.05
C GLN A 16 4.05 -35.93 2.55
N ASN A 17 2.84 -36.00 3.11
CA ASN A 17 1.73 -35.14 2.70
C ASN A 17 1.81 -33.71 3.28
N ILE A 18 2.58 -33.51 4.36
CA ILE A 18 2.73 -32.19 5.00
C ILE A 18 3.65 -31.28 4.17
N SER A 19 4.70 -31.83 3.55
CA SER A 19 5.68 -31.05 2.79
C SER A 19 5.19 -30.55 1.41
N SER A 20 4.03 -31.01 0.92
CA SER A 20 3.50 -30.64 -0.40
C SER A 20 2.53 -29.44 -0.39
N GLN A 21 2.25 -28.83 0.77
CA GLN A 21 1.59 -27.52 0.80
C GLN A 21 2.60 -26.41 0.52
N LYS A 22 2.95 -26.26 -0.76
CA LYS A 22 3.56 -25.03 -1.27
C LYS A 22 2.48 -23.94 -1.19
N ILE A 23 2.58 -23.08 -0.19
CA ILE A 23 1.79 -21.85 -0.12
C ILE A 23 2.27 -20.95 -1.26
N GLU A 24 1.56 -20.95 -2.38
CA GLU A 24 1.72 -19.95 -3.45
C GLU A 24 1.07 -18.64 -3.00
N ASN A 25 1.65 -18.01 -2.00
CA ASN A 25 1.52 -16.57 -1.78
C ASN A 25 2.83 -15.93 -2.22
N THR A 26 3.16 -16.08 -3.51
CA THR A 26 4.07 -15.13 -4.16
C THR A 26 3.26 -13.86 -4.35
N VAL A 27 3.15 -13.06 -3.28
CA VAL A 27 2.79 -11.66 -3.42
C VAL A 27 3.86 -11.08 -4.35
N GLU A 28 3.44 -10.56 -5.49
CA GLU A 28 4.25 -9.74 -6.39
C GLU A 28 4.66 -8.46 -5.62
N ILE A 29 5.63 -8.58 -4.72
CA ILE A 29 6.24 -7.44 -4.06
C ILE A 29 7.32 -6.95 -5.04
N ASP A 30 7.18 -5.69 -5.44
CA ASP A 30 8.14 -4.92 -6.25
C ASP A 30 7.95 -4.99 -7.78
N LYS A 31 6.73 -4.71 -8.26
CA LYS A 31 6.64 -3.88 -9.48
C LYS A 31 7.13 -2.49 -9.12
N GLU A 32 8.38 -2.17 -9.45
CA GLU A 32 8.86 -0.80 -9.51
C GLU A 32 8.05 -0.09 -10.60
N ILE A 33 6.94 0.54 -10.19
CA ILE A 33 6.12 1.35 -11.08
C ILE A 33 6.96 2.59 -11.38
N ASN A 34 7.64 2.58 -12.53
CA ASN A 34 8.29 3.76 -13.07
C ASN A 34 7.17 4.72 -13.48
N LEU A 35 6.85 5.65 -12.59
CA LEU A 35 5.86 6.69 -12.84
C LEU A 35 6.45 7.64 -13.88
N GLU A 36 5.75 7.85 -14.99
CA GLU A 36 6.07 8.94 -15.91
C GLU A 36 6.12 10.26 -15.14
N ALA A 37 6.98 11.18 -15.58
CA ALA A 37 7.12 12.49 -14.96
C ALA A 37 5.74 13.14 -14.79
N ILE A 38 5.35 13.38 -13.53
CA ILE A 38 4.08 14.01 -13.21
C ILE A 38 4.23 15.49 -13.52
N GLU A 39 3.71 15.92 -14.66
CA GLU A 39 3.61 17.32 -15.02
C GLU A 39 2.39 17.93 -14.33
N ILE A 40 2.62 18.89 -13.43
CA ILE A 40 1.56 19.54 -12.67
C ILE A 40 0.87 20.57 -13.58
N ILE A 41 -0.18 20.14 -14.29
CA ILE A 41 -1.02 21.02 -15.11
C ILE A 41 -2.02 21.78 -14.21
N SER A 42 -1.52 22.57 -13.27
CA SER A 42 -2.34 23.57 -12.59
C SER A 42 -2.37 24.81 -13.48
N SER A 43 -3.27 24.80 -14.47
CA SER A 43 -3.50 25.85 -15.49
C SER A 43 -2.83 27.20 -15.17
N PRO A 44 -1.81 27.57 -15.97
CA PRO A 44 -2.02 28.24 -17.24
C PRO A 44 -1.65 27.34 -18.44
N ARG A 45 -1.98 27.79 -19.66
CA ARG A 45 -1.72 27.13 -20.96
C ARG A 45 -0.23 26.93 -21.32
N ILE A 46 0.67 26.97 -20.33
CA ILE A 46 2.13 26.93 -20.49
C ILE A 46 2.69 26.04 -19.38
N GLU A 47 3.44 25.03 -19.78
CA GLU A 47 4.25 24.18 -18.90
C GLU A 47 5.37 25.05 -18.30
N LEU A 48 5.32 25.26 -16.98
CA LEU A 48 6.34 25.99 -16.24
C LEU A 48 7.11 25.01 -15.36
N PRO A 49 8.46 25.08 -15.34
CA PRO A 49 9.26 24.35 -14.37
C PRO A 49 8.80 24.65 -12.94
N PHE A 50 8.93 23.68 -12.04
CA PHE A 50 8.52 23.81 -10.64
C PHE A 50 9.11 25.06 -9.95
N SER A 51 10.34 25.45 -10.29
CA SER A 51 11.02 26.64 -9.76
C SER A 51 10.40 27.97 -10.18
N GLU A 52 9.69 27.99 -11.30
CA GLU A 52 9.11 29.21 -11.90
C GLU A 52 7.61 29.34 -11.60
N ASN A 53 7.08 28.51 -10.69
CA ASN A 53 5.67 28.56 -10.30
C ASN A 53 5.44 29.63 -9.22
N SER A 54 4.48 30.53 -9.45
CA SER A 54 4.09 31.56 -8.47
C SER A 54 3.18 31.04 -7.35
N ARG A 55 2.79 29.76 -7.39
CA ARG A 55 1.96 29.09 -6.39
C ARG A 55 2.81 28.26 -5.44
N THR A 56 2.34 28.13 -4.20
CA THR A 56 2.89 27.16 -3.24
C THR A 56 2.43 25.77 -3.61
N ILE A 57 3.36 24.90 -4.01
CA ILE A 57 3.10 23.47 -4.28
C ILE A 57 3.83 22.65 -3.22
N GLN A 58 3.14 21.69 -2.62
CA GLN A 58 3.72 20.72 -1.71
C GLN A 58 3.49 19.31 -2.25
N VAL A 59 4.57 18.55 -2.37
CA VAL A 59 4.55 17.15 -2.84
C VAL A 59 4.69 16.26 -1.62
N ILE A 60 3.76 15.32 -1.45
CA ILE A 60 3.84 14.28 -0.40
C ILE A 60 4.32 13.00 -1.08
N THR A 61 5.52 12.57 -0.73
CA THR A 61 6.18 11.39 -1.31
C THR A 61 5.62 10.09 -0.75
N LYS A 62 5.93 8.97 -1.43
CA LYS A 62 5.55 7.63 -0.98
C LYS A 62 6.13 7.31 0.40
N GLU A 63 7.35 7.75 0.67
CA GLU A 63 8.07 7.55 1.92
C GLU A 63 7.43 8.35 3.06
N GLU A 64 7.00 9.59 2.79
CA GLU A 64 6.24 10.42 3.74
C GLU A 64 4.87 9.81 4.05
N ILE A 65 4.16 9.29 3.04
CA ILE A 65 2.89 8.58 3.26
C ILE A 65 3.11 7.34 4.12
N LYS A 66 4.14 6.54 3.84
CA LYS A 66 4.44 5.32 4.59
C LYS A 66 4.88 5.57 6.04
N SER A 67 5.52 6.70 6.30
CA SER A 67 5.93 7.11 7.65
C SER A 67 4.83 7.86 8.41
N SER A 68 3.76 8.28 7.72
CA SER A 68 2.61 8.93 8.33
C SER A 68 1.71 7.91 9.05
N PRO A 69 1.12 8.27 10.21
CA PRO A 69 0.06 7.48 10.84
C PRO A 69 -1.28 7.55 10.09
N ALA A 70 -1.38 8.35 9.03
CA ALA A 70 -2.62 8.55 8.29
C ALA A 70 -3.11 7.27 7.62
N THR A 71 -4.40 6.97 7.81
CA THR A 71 -5.05 5.78 7.25
C THR A 71 -5.81 6.07 5.94
N ASN A 72 -5.96 7.34 5.60
CA ASN A 72 -6.70 7.81 4.42
C ASN A 72 -6.18 9.19 3.98
N VAL A 73 -6.56 9.61 2.76
CA VAL A 73 -6.09 10.86 2.15
C VAL A 73 -6.47 12.09 2.97
N SER A 74 -7.69 12.14 3.54
CA SER A 74 -8.13 13.29 4.34
C SER A 74 -7.32 13.44 5.62
N GLU A 75 -6.91 12.34 6.25
CA GLU A 75 -6.03 12.33 7.42
C GLU A 75 -4.61 12.76 7.06
N LEU A 76 -4.10 12.31 5.92
CA LEU A 76 -2.80 12.74 5.40
C LEU A 76 -2.79 14.25 5.13
N LEU A 77 -3.82 14.77 4.45
CA LEU A 77 -3.90 16.19 4.10
C LEU A 77 -4.11 17.10 5.32
N GLN A 78 -4.71 16.62 6.41
CA GLN A 78 -4.84 17.39 7.67
C GLN A 78 -3.49 17.70 8.33
N GLN A 79 -2.42 16.97 7.98
CA GLN A 79 -1.06 17.21 8.50
C GLN A 79 -0.37 18.39 7.79
N ILE A 80 -0.94 18.87 6.68
CA ILE A 80 -0.35 19.89 5.83
C ILE A 80 -0.80 21.28 6.28
N ALA A 81 0.17 22.15 6.61
CA ALA A 81 -0.11 23.51 7.02
C ALA A 81 -0.85 24.28 5.92
N GLY A 82 -1.91 25.01 6.31
CA GLY A 82 -2.71 25.80 5.37
C GLY A 82 -3.75 24.99 4.58
N VAL A 83 -3.89 23.69 4.84
CA VAL A 83 -4.95 22.84 4.27
C VAL A 83 -6.01 22.57 5.34
N ASP A 84 -7.20 23.15 5.17
CA ASP A 84 -8.37 22.83 6.00
C ASP A 84 -9.22 21.75 5.33
N ILE A 85 -9.44 20.63 6.03
CA ILE A 85 -10.23 19.49 5.56
C ILE A 85 -11.49 19.35 6.41
N ARG A 86 -12.65 19.54 5.79
CA ARG A 86 -13.95 19.40 6.47
C ARG A 86 -14.37 17.93 6.52
N ARG A 87 -14.41 17.35 7.73
CA ARG A 87 -14.83 15.94 7.95
C ARG A 87 -16.36 15.82 8.05
N ARG A 88 -16.93 14.79 7.41
CA ARG A 88 -18.32 14.33 7.59
C ARG A 88 -18.36 13.03 8.42
N GLY A 89 -17.97 13.10 9.68
CA GLY A 89 -17.95 11.93 10.58
C GLY A 89 -16.80 10.93 10.35
N VAL A 90 -16.89 9.75 10.98
CA VAL A 90 -15.98 8.62 10.73
C VAL A 90 -16.20 8.12 9.30
N SER A 91 -15.13 8.02 8.50
CA SER A 91 -15.18 7.53 7.10
C SER A 91 -16.18 8.22 6.16
N GLY A 92 -16.56 9.48 6.40
CA GLY A 92 -17.44 10.22 5.48
C GLY A 92 -18.92 9.80 5.52
N ILE A 93 -19.36 9.15 6.60
CA ILE A 93 -20.77 8.77 6.78
C ILE A 93 -21.63 10.05 6.90
N GLN A 94 -22.49 10.25 5.91
CA GLN A 94 -23.56 11.24 5.94
C GLN A 94 -24.80 10.58 6.54
N ALA A 95 -25.27 11.09 7.68
CA ALA A 95 -26.44 10.58 8.39
C ALA A 95 -27.74 11.23 7.89
N ASP A 96 -27.97 11.18 6.57
CA ASP A 96 -29.25 11.54 5.95
C ASP A 96 -30.08 10.28 5.72
#